data_AF-A0A1C3N3U5-F1
#
_entry.id   AF-A0A1C3N3U5-F1
#
_cell.length_a   1.000
_cell.length_b   1.000
_cell.length_c   1.000
_cell.angle_alpha   90.00
_cell.angle_beta   90.00
_cell.angle_gamma   90.00
#
_symmetry.space_group_name_H-M   'P 1'
#
loop_
_entity.id
_entity.type
_entity.pdbx_description
1 polymer ?
#
loop_
_entity_poly.entity_id
_entity_poly.type
_entity_poly.pdbx_seq_one_letter_code
_entity_poly.pdbx_strand_id
1 'polypeptide(L)'
;MVDAFRAAGLKVGNPRDRSVDCGPDGLGLGCSELIATDGVTVYVFPDPTSAGEIAEIWAGQSYRRGAVVLNYLEARTPATDRSRYEKVLTTLT
;
A
#
# COMPACT_ATOMS: atom_id res chain seq x y z
N MET A 1 -5.19 2.19 7.73
CA MET A 1 -5.50 1.27 6.61
C MET A 1 -5.50 -0.19 7.04
N VAL A 2 -4.45 -0.68 7.70
CA VAL A 2 -4.31 -2.09 8.12
C VAL A 2 -5.49 -2.61 8.95
N ASP A 3 -6.03 -1.80 9.87
CA ASP A 3 -7.19 -2.20 10.67
C ASP A 3 -8.45 -2.45 9.83
N ALA A 4 -8.66 -1.68 8.75
CA ALA A 4 -9.79 -1.90 7.87
C ALA A 4 -9.65 -3.21 7.08
N PHE A 5 -8.44 -3.56 6.65
CA PHE A 5 -8.17 -4.87 6.06
C PHE A 5 -8.38 -6.01 7.04
N ARG A 6 -7.94 -5.83 8.30
CA ARG A 6 -8.19 -6.80 9.38
C ARG A 6 -9.70 -7.00 9.60
N ALA A 7 -10.47 -5.91 9.68
CA ALA A 7 -11.92 -5.96 9.83
C ALA A 7 -12.62 -6.65 8.65
N ALA A 8 -12.06 -6.54 7.44
CA ALA A 8 -12.54 -7.23 6.24
C ALA A 8 -12.08 -8.71 6.13
N GLY A 9 -11.40 -9.25 7.14
CA GLY A 9 -10.91 -10.62 7.17
C GLY A 9 -9.77 -10.89 6.18
N LEU A 10 -8.98 -9.86 5.87
CA LEU A 10 -7.83 -9.97 4.97
C LEU A 10 -6.53 -10.26 5.73
N LYS A 11 -5.58 -10.89 5.05
CA LYS A 11 -4.29 -11.30 5.63
C LYS A 11 -3.39 -10.08 5.84
N VAL A 12 -3.36 -9.59 7.07
CA VAL A 12 -2.45 -8.51 7.51
C VAL A 12 -1.55 -8.94 8.67
N GLY A 13 -1.05 -10.18 8.58
CA GLY A 13 -0.10 -10.73 9.55
C GLY A 13 1.23 -9.96 9.55
N ASN A 14 1.90 -9.96 10.70
CA ASN A 14 3.21 -9.35 10.92
C ASN A 14 3.34 -7.90 10.39
N PRO A 15 2.46 -6.96 10.82
CA PRO A 15 2.57 -5.57 10.41
C PRO A 15 3.90 -4.99 10.89
N ARG A 16 4.64 -4.36 9.97
CA ARG A 16 5.92 -3.71 10.21
C ARG A 16 5.82 -2.27 9.72
N ASP A 17 5.96 -1.34 10.65
CA ASP A 17 6.14 0.06 10.30
C ASP A 17 7.55 0.25 9.76
N ARG A 18 7.63 0.67 8.50
CA ARG A 18 8.86 0.96 7.77
C ARG A 18 8.83 2.39 7.24
N SER A 19 8.07 3.29 7.87
CA SER A 19 7.97 4.69 7.45
C SER A 19 9.32 5.42 7.48
N VAL A 20 10.30 4.91 8.24
CA VAL A 20 11.69 5.38 8.20
C VAL A 20 12.33 5.21 6.81
N ASP A 21 11.91 4.21 6.04
CA ASP A 21 12.41 3.95 4.67
C ASP A 21 11.79 4.92 3.64
N CYS A 22 10.79 5.71 4.04
CA CYS A 22 10.22 6.72 3.17
C CYS A 22 11.12 7.95 2.98
N GLY A 23 11.97 8.28 3.97
CA GLY A 23 13.05 9.28 3.93
C GLY A 23 12.68 10.73 3.52
N PRO A 24 12.99 11.78 4.29
CA PRO A 24 12.78 13.18 3.87
C PRO A 24 13.76 13.71 2.81
N ASP A 25 14.80 12.95 2.47
CA ASP A 25 16.01 13.40 1.78
C ASP A 25 16.06 13.05 0.28
N GLY A 26 14.94 12.63 -0.31
CA GLY A 26 14.82 12.42 -1.77
C GLY A 26 15.50 11.15 -2.31
N LEU A 27 16.03 10.31 -1.43
CA LEU A 27 16.52 8.95 -1.72
C LEU A 27 15.55 7.86 -1.24
N GLY A 28 14.59 8.20 -0.38
CA GLY A 28 13.47 7.34 0.02
C GLY A 28 12.29 7.46 -0.95
N LEU A 29 11.27 6.61 -0.79
CA LEU A 29 10.13 6.54 -1.70
C LEU A 29 9.23 7.79 -1.68
N GLY A 30 9.45 8.75 -0.76
CA GLY A 30 8.66 9.99 -0.66
C GLY A 30 7.28 9.81 -0.03
N CYS A 31 7.03 8.65 0.57
CA CYS A 31 5.82 8.39 1.35
C CYS A 31 5.85 9.08 2.72
N SER A 32 4.69 9.29 3.32
CA SER A 32 4.52 9.72 4.72
C SER A 32 4.33 8.54 5.67
N GLU A 33 3.77 7.43 5.17
CA GLU A 33 3.57 6.19 5.92
C GLU A 33 3.92 4.99 5.03
N LEU A 34 4.57 3.99 5.62
CA LEU A 34 4.82 2.70 4.99
C LEU A 34 4.60 1.56 5.98
N ILE A 35 3.56 0.78 5.77
CA ILE A 35 3.28 -0.42 6.56
C ILE A 35 3.35 -1.67 5.68
N ALA A 36 4.32 -2.55 5.96
CA ALA A 36 4.42 -3.85 5.30
C ALA A 36 3.69 -4.92 6.11
N THR A 37 2.91 -5.76 5.44
CA THR A 37 2.25 -6.94 6.03
C THR A 37 2.54 -8.18 5.19
N ASP A 38 2.12 -9.36 5.65
CA ASP A 38 2.26 -10.60 4.89
C ASP A 38 1.37 -10.69 3.64
N GLY A 39 0.40 -9.78 3.47
CA GLY A 39 -0.56 -9.79 2.36
C GLY A 39 -0.56 -8.55 1.48
N VAL A 40 -0.05 -7.42 1.98
CA VAL A 40 0.03 -6.17 1.23
C VAL A 40 1.02 -5.22 1.91
N THR A 41 1.71 -4.42 1.11
CA THR A 41 2.46 -3.27 1.61
C THR A 41 1.65 -2.01 1.28
N VAL A 42 1.39 -1.20 2.31
CA VAL A 42 0.60 0.04 2.20
C VAL A 42 1.56 1.21 2.24
N TYR A 43 1.50 2.04 1.20
CA TYR A 43 2.18 3.33 1.14
C TYR A 43 1.12 4.43 1.21
N VAL A 44 1.36 5.44 2.04
CA VAL A 44 0.62 6.70 2.03
C VAL A 44 1.59 7.79 1.60
N PHE A 45 1.19 8.58 0.60
CA PHE A 45 1.98 9.68 0.06
C PHE A 45 1.44 11.04 0.55
N PRO A 46 2.25 12.10 0.47
CA PRO A 46 1.79 13.45 0.79
C PRO A 46 0.65 13.90 -0.12
N ASP A 47 0.63 13.46 -1.39
CA ASP A 47 -0.41 13.82 -2.35
C ASP A 47 -0.65 12.74 -3.42
N PRO A 48 -1.78 12.82 -4.16
CA PRO A 48 -2.10 11.85 -5.22
C PRO A 48 -1.14 11.84 -6.41
N THR A 49 -0.40 12.91 -6.68
CA THR A 49 0.57 12.99 -7.77
C THR A 49 1.77 12.10 -7.46
N SER A 50 2.39 12.26 -6.30
CA SER A 50 3.50 11.39 -5.85
C SER A 50 3.08 9.92 -5.77
N ALA A 51 1.87 9.64 -5.27
CA ALA A 51 1.32 8.29 -5.28
C ALA A 51 1.15 7.73 -6.71
N GLY A 52 0.77 8.59 -7.66
CA GLY A 52 0.58 8.26 -9.07
C GLY A 52 1.86 7.79 -9.72
N GLU A 53 2.92 8.59 -9.61
CA GLU A 53 4.24 8.30 -10.19
C GLU A 53 4.78 6.94 -9.72
N ILE A 54 4.68 6.66 -8.42
CA ILE A 54 5.14 5.38 -7.87
C ILE A 54 4.25 4.20 -8.32
N ALA A 55 2.94 4.38 -8.37
CA ALA A 55 2.03 3.33 -8.83
C ALA A 55 2.23 2.98 -10.32
N GLU A 56 2.65 3.95 -11.14
CA GLU A 56 3.02 3.71 -12.54
C GLU A 56 4.30 2.87 -12.66
N ILE A 57 5.31 3.16 -11.85
CA ILE A 57 6.56 2.36 -11.81
C ILE A 57 6.26 0.89 -11.44
N TRP A 58 5.27 0.66 -10.58
CA TRP A 58 4.87 -0.68 -10.13
C TRP A 58 3.63 -1.24 -10.84
N ALA A 59 3.31 -0.74 -12.02
CA ALA A 59 2.14 -1.15 -12.79
C ALA A 59 1.99 -2.68 -12.86
N GLY A 60 0.78 -3.19 -12.59
CA GLY A 60 0.47 -4.61 -12.56
C GLY A 60 0.79 -5.32 -11.22
N GLN A 61 1.57 -4.70 -10.34
CA GLN A 61 1.82 -5.20 -8.98
C GLN A 61 1.42 -4.20 -7.89
N SER A 62 0.77 -3.09 -8.27
CA SER A 62 0.18 -2.14 -7.35
C SER A 62 -1.21 -1.66 -7.77
N TYR A 63 -1.96 -1.15 -6.80
CA TYR A 63 -3.23 -0.46 -6.99
C TYR A 63 -3.21 0.85 -6.21
N ARG A 64 -3.70 1.94 -6.82
CA ARG A 64 -3.72 3.28 -6.20
C ARG A 64 -5.12 3.82 -6.08
N ARG A 65 -5.37 4.52 -4.98
CA ARG A 65 -6.55 5.37 -4.77
C ARG A 65 -6.15 6.62 -4.00
N GLY A 66 -6.31 7.79 -4.63
CA GLY A 66 -5.86 9.06 -4.04
C GLY A 66 -4.35 9.02 -3.75
N ALA A 67 -4.00 9.33 -2.50
CA ALA A 67 -2.62 9.31 -2.01
C ALA A 67 -2.17 7.94 -1.45
N VAL A 68 -2.99 6.90 -1.54
CA VAL A 68 -2.66 5.56 -1.02
C VAL A 68 -2.31 4.60 -2.16
N VAL A 69 -1.21 3.88 -2.02
CA VAL A 69 -0.78 2.81 -2.93
C VAL A 69 -0.70 1.49 -2.16
N LEU A 70 -1.39 0.47 -2.67
CA LEU A 70 -1.24 -0.92 -2.26
C LEU A 70 -0.23 -1.58 -3.20
N ASN A 71 0.81 -2.20 -2.65
CA ASN A 71 1.83 -2.91 -3.40
C ASN A 71 1.85 -4.39 -3.02
N TYR A 72 2.02 -5.27 -4.01
CA TYR A 72 2.01 -6.72 -3.89
C TYR A 72 3.30 -7.38 -4.42
N LEU A 73 4.40 -6.64 -4.57
CA LEU A 73 5.69 -7.19 -5.04
C LEU A 73 6.29 -8.14 -4.00
N GLU A 74 6.31 -7.72 -2.73
CA GLU A 74 6.87 -8.54 -1.64
C GLU A 74 5.86 -9.58 -1.12
N ALA A 75 4.56 -9.27 -1.19
CA ALA A 75 3.50 -10.15 -0.76
C ALA A 75 3.08 -11.08 -1.90
N ARG A 76 3.26 -12.41 -1.74
CA ARG A 76 2.78 -13.43 -2.70
C ARG A 76 1.24 -13.59 -2.66
N THR A 77 0.51 -12.50 -2.70
CA THR A 77 -0.95 -12.44 -2.56
C THR A 77 -1.60 -12.83 -3.88
N PRO A 78 -2.46 -13.86 -3.91
CA PRO A 78 -3.20 -14.26 -5.11
C PRO A 78 -4.05 -13.11 -5.65
N ALA A 79 -4.23 -13.05 -6.97
CA ALA A 79 -5.01 -11.98 -7.61
C ALA A 79 -6.44 -11.85 -7.07
N THR A 80 -7.07 -12.97 -6.70
CA THR A 80 -8.40 -12.98 -6.06
C THR A 80 -8.42 -12.23 -4.73
N ASP A 81 -7.34 -12.34 -3.95
CA ASP A 81 -7.22 -11.62 -2.69
C ASP A 81 -6.86 -10.15 -2.92
N ARG A 82 -6.02 -9.82 -3.91
CA ARG A 82 -5.68 -8.43 -4.27
C ARG A 82 -6.94 -7.59 -4.48
N SER A 83 -7.89 -8.07 -5.30
CA SER A 83 -9.15 -7.37 -5.56
C SER A 83 -9.97 -7.06 -4.30
N ARG A 84 -9.84 -7.87 -3.24
CA ARG A 84 -10.52 -7.62 -1.96
C ARG A 84 -9.86 -6.48 -1.18
N TYR A 85 -8.53 -6.37 -1.17
CA TYR A 85 -7.83 -5.23 -0.57
C TYR A 85 -8.18 -3.93 -1.30
N GLU A 86 -8.17 -3.96 -2.64
CA GLU A 86 -8.48 -2.81 -3.50
C GLU A 86 -9.92 -2.32 -3.28
N LYS A 87 -10.86 -3.26 -3.13
CA LYS A 87 -12.25 -2.95 -2.79
C LYS A 87 -12.35 -2.24 -1.43
N VAL A 88 -11.64 -2.72 -0.41
CA VAL A 88 -11.65 -2.08 0.91
C VAL A 88 -11.09 -0.66 0.82
N LEU A 89 -9.97 -0.46 0.11
CA LEU A 89 -9.42 0.88 -0.09
C LEU A 89 -10.43 1.80 -0.79
N THR A 90 -11.10 1.32 -1.83
CA THR A 90 -12.13 2.09 -2.57
C THR A 90 -13.29 2.52 -1.67
N THR A 91 -13.67 1.72 -0.68
CA THR A 91 -14.78 2.05 0.24
C THR A 91 -14.44 3.04 1.34
N LEU A 92 -13.14 3.32 1.57
CA LEU A 92 -12.67 4.20 2.64
C LEU A 92 -12.36 5.62 2.16
N THR A 93 -12.34 5.85 0.84
CA THR A 93 -11.87 7.09 0.18
C THR A 93 -12.74 7.49 -1.01
#